data_AF-A0A2D0LEN4-F1
#
_entry.id   AF-A0A2D0LEN4-F1
#
_cell.length_a   1.000
_cell.length_b   1.000
_cell.length_c   1.000
_cell.angle_alpha   90.00
_cell.angle_beta   90.00
_cell.angle_gamma   90.00
#
_symmetry.space_group_name_H-M   'P 1'
#
loop_
_entity.id
_entity.type
_entity.pdbx_description
1 polymer ?
#
loop_
_entity_poly.entity_id
_entity_poly.type
_entity_poly.pdbx_seq_one_letter_code
_entity_poly.pdbx_strand_id
1 'polypeptide(L)'
;MVRIIILKNFHNLSDEKMEYQLLDRMSGQRFCRLTDVINIPDRNTIWCFEKRIGQAGALIDISFEYFKYHRIYAKLDVLNVGSKKLVEKSGMRQEAHLLQNERVNGIWSDMYIYAILRDEWKSPMFLKKQDIMDELLPTLVIIHL
;
A
#
# COMPACT_ATOMS: atom_id res chain seq x y z
N MET A 1 1.73 0.06 12.51
CA MET A 1 1.68 -1.05 11.53
C MET A 1 1.71 -0.59 10.08
N VAL A 2 1.04 0.51 9.69
CA VAL A 2 0.94 0.91 8.27
C VAL A 2 2.31 1.26 7.67
N ARG A 3 3.13 2.03 8.40
CA ARG A 3 4.52 2.34 8.02
C ARG A 3 5.40 1.12 7.79
N ILE A 4 5.15 0.02 8.51
CA ILE A 4 5.90 -1.24 8.33
C ILE A 4 5.61 -1.82 6.95
N ILE A 5 4.34 -1.80 6.51
CA ILE A 5 3.95 -2.28 5.18
C ILE A 5 4.48 -1.37 4.07
N ILE A 6 4.51 -0.06 4.29
CA ILE A 6 5.14 0.89 3.36
C ILE A 6 6.62 0.56 3.19
N LEU A 7 7.35 0.42 4.31
CA LEU A 7 8.78 0.15 4.32
C LEU A 7 9.09 -1.21 3.69
N LYS A 8 8.30 -2.24 4.01
CA LYS A 8 8.38 -3.57 3.41
C LYS A 8 8.23 -3.52 1.89
N ASN A 9 7.21 -2.82 1.38
CA ASN A 9 6.96 -2.71 -0.05
C ASN A 9 8.03 -1.90 -0.78
N PHE A 10 8.47 -0.77 -0.18
CA PHE A 10 9.50 0.08 -0.77
C PHE A 10 10.83 -0.66 -0.96
N HIS A 11 11.15 -1.58 -0.04
CA HIS A 11 12.35 -2.41 -0.10
C HIS A 11 12.10 -3.82 -0.66
N ASN A 12 10.88 -4.13 -1.14
CA ASN A 12 10.48 -5.45 -1.64
C ASN A 12 10.88 -6.61 -0.71
N LEU A 13 10.62 -6.46 0.60
CA LEU A 13 11.01 -7.41 1.65
C LEU A 13 9.92 -8.47 1.89
N SER A 14 10.33 -9.68 2.29
CA SER A 14 9.43 -10.67 2.89
C SER A 14 9.07 -10.30 4.33
N ASP A 15 8.01 -10.90 4.89
CA ASP A 15 7.63 -10.67 6.29
C ASP A 15 8.77 -10.98 7.26
N GLU A 16 9.49 -12.08 7.03
CA GLU A 16 10.65 -12.51 7.82
C GLU A 16 11.81 -11.50 7.74
N LYS A 17 12.11 -11.01 6.52
CA LYS A 17 13.14 -9.98 6.33
C LYS A 17 12.73 -8.66 6.96
N MET A 18 11.44 -8.32 6.92
CA MET A 18 10.92 -7.10 7.52
C MET A 18 11.05 -7.14 9.05
N GLU A 19 10.66 -8.24 9.69
CA GLU A 19 10.86 -8.47 11.13
C GLU A 19 12.34 -8.33 11.51
N TYR A 20 13.24 -8.99 10.79
CA TYR A 20 14.68 -8.87 11.01
C TYR A 20 15.19 -7.42 10.92
N GLN A 21 14.75 -6.68 9.90
CA GLN A 21 15.13 -5.27 9.74
C GLN A 21 14.59 -4.38 10.86
N LEU A 22 13.39 -4.66 11.39
CA LEU A 22 12.86 -3.93 12.53
C LEU A 22 13.64 -4.21 13.82
N LEU A 23 14.14 -5.43 14.01
CA LEU A 23 14.96 -5.79 15.16
C LEU A 23 16.37 -5.17 15.09
N ASP A 24 16.94 -5.09 13.89
CA ASP A 24 18.34 -4.71 13.69
C ASP A 24 18.56 -3.21 13.41
N ARG A 25 17.58 -2.52 12.80
CA ARG A 25 17.78 -1.14 12.30
C ARG A 25 16.96 -0.10 13.05
N MET A 26 17.68 0.73 13.80
CA MET A 26 17.15 1.93 14.45
C MET A 26 16.44 2.90 13.49
N SER A 27 16.90 3.02 12.24
CA SER A 27 16.23 3.86 11.23
C SER A 27 14.85 3.32 10.85
N GLY A 28 14.69 2.01 10.73
CA GLY A 28 13.41 1.34 10.47
C GLY A 28 12.45 1.49 11.64
N GLN A 29 12.95 1.31 12.86
CA GLN A 29 12.17 1.54 14.10
C GLN A 29 11.70 2.99 14.20
N ARG A 30 12.59 3.97 14.02
CA ARG A 30 12.25 5.41 14.03
C ARG A 30 11.21 5.75 12.97
N PHE A 31 11.38 5.25 11.74
CA PHE A 31 10.43 5.46 10.66
C PHE A 31 9.04 4.89 11.00
N CYS A 32 9.02 3.67 11.55
CA CYS A 32 7.80 2.98 11.96
C CYS A 32 7.25 3.43 13.31
N ARG A 33 7.89 4.41 13.97
CA ARG A 33 7.58 4.90 15.33
C ARG A 33 7.54 3.79 16.38
N LEU A 34 8.41 2.81 16.25
CA LEU A 34 8.65 1.79 17.27
C LEU A 34 9.62 2.40 18.29
N THR A 35 9.09 2.85 19.43
CA THR A 35 9.88 3.46 20.52
C THR A 35 10.36 2.43 21.55
N ASP A 36 9.64 1.32 21.68
CA ASP A 36 9.96 0.23 22.60
C ASP A 36 10.28 -1.06 21.85
N VAL A 37 11.50 -1.57 22.04
CA VAL A 37 11.99 -2.81 21.40
C VAL A 37 11.14 -4.03 21.77
N ILE A 38 10.46 -3.99 22.92
CA ILE A 38 9.62 -5.09 23.43
C ILE A 38 8.37 -5.30 22.55
N ASN A 39 7.89 -4.28 21.84
CA ASN A 39 6.65 -4.32 21.05
C ASN A 39 6.89 -4.34 19.53
N ILE A 40 8.01 -4.92 19.07
CA ILE A 40 8.25 -5.09 17.64
C ILE A 40 7.35 -6.23 17.12
N PRO A 41 6.52 -5.98 16.10
CA PRO A 41 5.62 -6.99 15.57
C PRO A 41 6.41 -8.09 14.84
N ASP A 42 6.09 -9.33 15.16
CA ASP A 42 6.65 -10.51 14.48
C ASP A 42 6.09 -10.66 13.05
N ARG A 43 6.71 -11.55 12.25
CA ARG A 43 6.26 -11.91 10.89
C ARG A 43 4.77 -12.24 10.80
N ASN A 44 4.21 -12.89 11.82
CA ASN A 44 2.83 -13.37 11.80
C ASN A 44 1.87 -12.19 12.01
N THR A 45 2.25 -11.24 12.85
CA THR A 45 1.52 -10.00 13.11
C THR A 45 1.51 -9.12 11.87
N ILE A 46 2.66 -9.00 11.19
CA ILE A 46 2.76 -8.29 9.90
C ILE A 46 1.85 -8.96 8.86
N TRP A 47 1.96 -10.28 8.69
CA TRP A 47 1.16 -11.05 7.75
C TRP A 47 -0.35 -10.95 8.01
N CYS A 48 -0.79 -11.14 9.26
CA CYS A 48 -2.19 -11.02 9.66
C CYS A 48 -2.74 -9.61 9.37
N PHE A 49 -1.93 -8.58 9.63
CA PHE A 49 -2.30 -7.20 9.34
C PHE A 49 -2.45 -6.97 7.83
N GLU A 50 -1.50 -7.43 7.01
CA GLU A 50 -1.59 -7.35 5.55
C GLU A 50 -2.81 -8.08 4.98
N LYS A 51 -3.11 -9.27 5.49
CA LYS A 51 -4.29 -10.04 5.07
C LYS A 51 -5.58 -9.32 5.44
N ARG A 52 -5.64 -8.68 6.61
CA ARG A 52 -6.79 -7.92 7.08
C ARG A 52 -7.09 -6.71 6.19
N ILE A 53 -6.07 -5.94 5.81
CA ILE A 53 -6.24 -4.69 5.06
C ILE A 53 -6.29 -4.89 3.54
N GLY A 54 -5.74 -6.00 3.04
CA GLY A 54 -5.54 -6.24 1.61
C GLY A 54 -4.49 -5.28 1.04
N GLN A 55 -3.27 -5.79 0.77
CA GLN A 55 -2.09 -4.98 0.39
C GLN A 55 -2.38 -3.87 -0.63
N ALA A 56 -3.10 -4.17 -1.72
CA ALA A 56 -3.37 -3.18 -2.78
C ALA A 56 -4.33 -2.06 -2.34
N GLY A 57 -5.32 -2.38 -1.51
CA GLY A 57 -6.30 -1.41 -1.05
C GLY A 57 -5.71 -0.41 -0.05
N ALA A 58 -4.92 -0.90 0.91
CA ALA A 58 -4.23 -0.04 1.86
C ALA A 58 -3.21 0.89 1.17
N LEU A 59 -2.54 0.42 0.11
CA LEU A 59 -1.62 1.26 -0.66
C LEU A 59 -2.33 2.44 -1.33
N ILE A 60 -3.56 2.26 -1.83
CA ILE A 60 -4.35 3.38 -2.41
C ILE A 60 -4.61 4.45 -1.35
N ASP A 61 -5.11 4.04 -0.18
CA ASP A 61 -5.41 4.96 0.91
C ASP A 61 -4.16 5.71 1.38
N ILE A 62 -3.02 5.00 1.52
CA ILE A 62 -1.74 5.60 1.89
C ILE A 62 -1.22 6.56 0.83
N SER A 63 -1.33 6.20 -0.45
CA SER A 63 -0.88 7.03 -1.56
C SER A 63 -1.60 8.38 -1.60
N PHE A 64 -2.90 8.41 -1.29
CA PHE A 64 -3.66 9.66 -1.21
C PHE A 64 -3.49 10.39 0.13
N GLU A 65 -3.44 9.68 1.26
CA GLU A 65 -3.36 10.31 2.58
C GLU A 65 -1.95 10.76 2.96
N TYR A 66 -0.95 9.94 2.71
CA TYR A 66 0.41 10.22 3.13
C TYR A 66 1.21 10.92 2.03
N PHE A 67 1.23 10.31 0.83
CA PHE A 67 2.04 10.81 -0.27
C PHE A 67 1.37 11.94 -1.07
N LYS A 68 0.08 12.19 -0.82
CA LYS A 68 -0.73 13.23 -1.48
C LYS A 68 -0.67 13.16 -3.01
N TYR A 69 -0.55 11.95 -3.57
CA TYR A 69 -0.54 11.75 -5.01
C TYR A 69 -1.82 12.26 -5.67
N HIS A 70 -1.70 12.81 -6.87
CA HIS A 70 -2.86 13.28 -7.62
C HIS A 70 -3.65 12.11 -8.25
N ARG A 71 -2.95 11.04 -8.65
CA ARG A 71 -3.51 9.92 -9.39
C ARG A 71 -2.78 8.62 -9.06
N ILE A 72 -3.54 7.53 -9.05
CA ILE A 72 -3.02 6.15 -8.98
C ILE A 72 -3.57 5.39 -10.16
N TYR A 73 -2.74 4.55 -10.79
CA TYR A 73 -3.18 3.65 -11.86
C TYR A 73 -2.68 2.23 -11.63
N ALA A 74 -3.41 1.26 -12.16
CA ALA A 74 -3.11 -0.15 -12.11
C ALA A 74 -3.15 -0.73 -13.53
N LYS A 75 -2.17 -1.60 -13.80
CA LYS A 75 -2.11 -2.44 -14.99
C LYS A 75 -2.50 -3.86 -14.58
N LEU A 76 -3.44 -4.47 -15.30
CA LEU A 76 -3.83 -5.85 -15.03
C LEU A 76 -4.08 -6.61 -16.32
N ASP A 77 -3.75 -7.90 -16.30
CA ASP A 77 -4.14 -8.84 -17.34
C ASP A 77 -5.66 -8.96 -17.38
N VAL A 78 -6.23 -8.93 -18.60
CA VAL A 78 -7.69 -9.00 -18.81
C VAL A 78 -8.31 -10.27 -18.23
N LEU A 79 -7.55 -11.37 -18.18
CA LEU A 79 -8.00 -12.65 -17.65
C LEU A 79 -7.96 -12.71 -16.12
N ASN A 80 -7.31 -11.76 -15.45
CA ASN A 80 -7.26 -11.71 -13.99
C ASN A 80 -8.52 -11.07 -13.39
N VAL A 81 -9.61 -11.84 -13.38
CA VAL A 81 -10.91 -11.44 -12.84
C VAL A 81 -10.84 -11.01 -11.37
N GLY A 82 -9.93 -11.61 -10.58
CA GLY A 82 -9.73 -11.25 -9.18
C GLY A 82 -9.21 -9.83 -9.00
N SER A 83 -8.13 -9.49 -9.71
CA SER A 83 -7.57 -8.14 -9.71
C SER A 83 -8.55 -7.12 -10.30
N LYS A 84 -9.30 -7.48 -11.35
CA LYS A 84 -10.34 -6.62 -11.92
C LYS A 84 -11.40 -6.24 -10.87
N LYS A 85 -11.96 -7.23 -10.17
CA LYS A 85 -12.94 -6.98 -9.09
C LYS A 85 -12.36 -6.13 -7.97
N LEU A 86 -11.08 -6.30 -7.65
CA LEU A 86 -10.41 -5.54 -6.60
C LEU A 86 -10.28 -4.05 -6.96
N VAL A 87 -9.80 -3.73 -8.17
CA VAL A 87 -9.63 -2.34 -8.61
C VAL A 87 -10.98 -1.63 -8.80
N GLU A 88 -12.00 -2.35 -9.26
CA GLU A 88 -13.37 -1.84 -9.33
C GLU A 88 -13.94 -1.57 -7.93
N LYS A 89 -13.73 -2.48 -6.98
CA LYS A 89 -14.16 -2.30 -5.59
C LYS A 89 -13.46 -1.12 -4.92
N SER A 90 -12.20 -0.84 -5.25
CA SER A 90 -11.49 0.34 -4.73
C SER A 90 -11.90 1.66 -5.40
N GLY A 91 -12.90 1.63 -6.30
CA GLY A 91 -13.42 2.83 -6.96
C GLY A 91 -12.60 3.29 -8.17
N MET A 92 -11.69 2.47 -8.70
CA MET A 92 -10.95 2.81 -9.91
C MET A 92 -11.84 2.62 -11.14
N ARG A 93 -11.73 3.54 -12.10
CA ARG A 93 -12.41 3.45 -13.40
C ARG A 93 -11.47 2.83 -14.43
N GLN A 94 -12.04 2.03 -15.34
CA GLN A 94 -11.30 1.53 -16.49
C GLN A 94 -11.04 2.67 -17.47
N GLU A 95 -9.77 2.96 -17.76
CA GLU A 95 -9.38 4.02 -18.69
C GLU A 95 -8.93 3.47 -20.06
N ALA A 96 -8.42 2.23 -20.11
CA ALA A 96 -8.02 1.62 -21.38
C ALA A 96 -8.12 0.09 -21.39
N HIS A 97 -8.23 -0.46 -22.59
CA HIS A 97 -8.03 -1.87 -22.93
C HIS A 97 -7.03 -1.92 -24.08
N LEU A 98 -5.84 -2.44 -23.79
CA LEU A 98 -4.73 -2.56 -24.71
C LEU A 98 -4.72 -3.98 -25.25
N LEU A 99 -4.96 -4.13 -26.56
CA LEU A 99 -4.95 -5.42 -27.24
C LEU A 99 -3.52 -5.86 -27.51
N GLN A 100 -3.21 -7.14 -27.27
CA GLN A 100 -1.90 -7.73 -27.54
C GLN A 100 -0.74 -6.88 -26.98
N ASN A 101 -0.92 -6.36 -25.77
CA ASN A 101 0.01 -5.41 -25.15
C ASN A 101 1.33 -6.06 -24.74
N GLU A 102 1.27 -7.29 -24.25
CA GLU A 102 2.45 -7.99 -23.74
C GLU A 102 2.52 -9.41 -24.33
N ARG A 103 3.74 -9.91 -24.54
CA ARG A 103 3.97 -11.28 -25.02
C ARG A 103 4.66 -12.09 -23.94
N VAL A 104 3.91 -12.99 -23.31
CA VAL A 104 4.39 -13.86 -22.24
C VAL A 104 4.38 -15.30 -22.73
N ASN A 105 5.53 -15.98 -22.64
CA ASN A 105 5.69 -17.37 -23.10
C ASN A 105 5.22 -17.61 -24.55
N GLY A 106 5.43 -16.62 -25.42
CA GLY A 106 5.05 -16.68 -26.83
C GLY A 106 3.59 -16.33 -27.13
N ILE A 107 2.74 -16.19 -26.11
CA ILE A 107 1.32 -15.85 -26.22
C ILE A 107 1.15 -14.33 -26.01
N TRP A 108 0.36 -13.69 -26.87
CA TRP A 108 -0.03 -12.29 -26.69
C TRP A 108 -1.15 -12.18 -25.67
N SER A 109 -0.99 -11.31 -24.68
CA SER A 109 -2.00 -10.99 -23.67
C SER A 109 -2.49 -9.55 -23.81
N ASP A 110 -3.77 -9.38 -23.52
CA ASP A 110 -4.41 -8.08 -23.43
C ASP A 110 -4.25 -7.52 -22.01
N MET A 111 -4.30 -6.19 -21.90
CA MET A 111 -4.14 -5.48 -20.63
C MET A 111 -5.21 -4.42 -20.42
N TYR A 112 -5.79 -4.37 -19.23
CA TYR A 112 -6.57 -3.21 -18.80
C TYR A 112 -5.69 -2.20 -18.06
N ILE A 113 -6.02 -0.92 -18.25
CA ILE A 113 -5.54 0.18 -17.42
C ILE A 113 -6.73 0.71 -16.62
N TYR A 114 -6.60 0.70 -15.30
CA TYR A 114 -7.54 1.32 -14.38
C TYR A 114 -6.87 2.47 -13.64
N ALA A 115 -7.63 3.51 -13.27
CA ALA A 115 -7.10 4.61 -12.48
C ALA A 115 -8.14 5.21 -11.54
N ILE A 116 -7.67 5.93 -10.55
CA ILE A 116 -8.45 6.79 -9.66
C ILE A 116 -7.70 8.09 -9.41
N LEU A 117 -8.43 9.20 -9.43
CA LEU A 117 -7.93 10.53 -9.08
C LEU A 117 -8.18 10.81 -7.60
N ARG A 118 -7.38 11.72 -7.04
CA ARG A 118 -7.54 12.13 -5.65
C ARG A 118 -8.94 12.66 -5.33
N ASP A 119 -9.55 13.41 -6.25
CA ASP A 119 -10.87 14.01 -6.05
C ASP A 119 -12.01 12.99 -6.12
N GLU A 120 -11.76 11.83 -6.74
CA GLU A 120 -12.71 10.71 -6.79
C GLU A 120 -12.64 9.87 -5.52
N TRP A 121 -11.50 9.89 -4.83
CA TRP A 121 -11.26 9.17 -3.59
C TRP A 121 -11.81 9.95 -2.38
N LYS A 122 -13.02 9.59 -1.94
CA LYS A 122 -13.76 10.33 -0.89
C LYS A 122 -13.31 10.03 0.54
N SER A 123 -12.89 8.80 0.81
CA SER A 123 -12.46 8.37 2.14
C SER A 123 -11.64 7.09 2.04
N PRO A 124 -10.75 6.82 3.02
CA PRO A 124 -10.07 5.55 3.15
C PRO A 124 -11.06 4.39 3.16
N MET A 125 -10.85 3.43 2.26
CA MET A 125 -11.78 2.31 2.06
C MET A 125 -11.26 1.01 2.68
N PHE A 126 -9.95 0.94 2.95
CA PHE A 126 -9.24 -0.24 3.43
C PHE A 126 -8.54 0.01 4.77
N LEU A 127 -8.15 1.26 5.04
CA LEU A 127 -7.65 1.69 6.33
C LEU A 127 -8.78 2.28 7.18
N LYS A 128 -8.91 1.85 8.45
CA LYS A 128 -9.82 2.54 9.36
C LYS A 128 -9.21 3.89 9.74
N LYS A 129 -10.05 4.87 10.08
CA LYS A 129 -9.60 6.19 10.54
C LYS A 129 -8.63 6.08 11.73
N GLN A 130 -8.78 5.08 12.60
CA GLN A 130 -7.85 4.80 13.70
C GLN A 130 -6.46 4.30 13.22
N ASP A 131 -6.41 3.47 12.18
CA ASP A 131 -5.14 3.00 11.57
C ASP A 131 -4.35 4.16 10.93
N ILE A 132 -5.04 5.26 10.60
CA ILE A 132 -4.50 6.49 10.01
C ILE A 132 -4.15 7.50 11.12
N MET A 133 -5.09 7.79 12.03
CA MET A 133 -5.00 8.85 13.03
C MET A 133 -3.95 8.57 14.13
N ASP A 134 -3.79 7.32 14.58
CA ASP A 134 -2.78 6.98 15.59
C ASP A 134 -1.34 7.09 15.04
N GLU A 135 -1.16 7.12 13.71
CA GLU A 135 0.15 7.31 13.06
C GLU A 135 0.35 8.73 12.48
N LEU A 136 -0.65 9.63 12.54
CA LEU A 136 -0.68 10.90 11.77
C LEU A 136 -0.99 12.22 12.51
N LEU A 137 -0.97 12.29 13.85
CA LEU A 137 -0.88 13.58 14.56
C LEU A 137 0.34 13.66 15.48
N PRO A 138 1.15 14.74 15.45
CA PRO A 138 1.50 15.54 14.29
C PRO A 138 3.01 15.74 14.12
N THR A 139 3.40 15.98 12.87
CA THR A 139 4.61 16.72 12.46
C THR A 139 4.49 18.23 12.75
N LEU A 140 3.63 18.63 13.71
CA LEU A 140 3.59 19.97 14.32
C LEU A 140 4.33 19.93 15.66
N VAL A 141 5.65 19.74 15.60
CA VAL A 141 6.50 20.52 16.50
C VAL A 141 7.05 21.63 15.62
N ILE A 142 6.42 22.79 15.77
CA ILE A 142 7.00 24.09 15.44
C ILE A 142 8.39 24.11 16.10
N ILE A 143 9.44 23.92 15.31
CA ILE A 143 10.75 24.46 15.67
C ILE A 143 10.66 25.92 15.24
N HIS A 144 10.16 26.78 16.15
CA HIS A 144 10.58 28.16 16.15
C HIS A 144 12.07 28.13 16.52
N LEU A 145 12.93 28.36 15.52
CA LEU A 145 14.04 29.28 15.74
C LEU A 145 13.46 30.70 15.71
#